data_AF-A0A3M8G733-F1
#
_entry.id   AF-A0A3M8G733-F1
#
_cell.length_a   1.000
_cell.length_b   1.000
_cell.length_c   1.000
_cell.angle_alpha   90.00
_cell.angle_beta   90.00
_cell.angle_gamma   90.00
#
_symmetry.space_group_name_H-M   'P 1'
#
loop_
_entity.id
_entity.type
_entity.pdbx_description
1 polymer ?
#
loop_
_entity_poly.entity_id
_entity_poly.type
_entity_poly.pdbx_seq_one_letter_code
_entity_poly.pdbx_strand_id
1 'polypeptide(L)'
;MPLLKKLLLLTIVVIVYFFGIRNLRSLVHDFHLGSVLPTSSGLIDGDTSLSFYSQSSVSYTFYYNSDSSYTWVYKIPYGAFFLFSLLGLILIDAKRVDYLILIGIHFTSGLISFLFLLVGINFYHYLLIVPDLLSRYLVPLFSLGLVGFAYLKKDGKLG
;
A
#
# COMPACT_ATOMS: atom_id res chain seq x y z
N MET A 1 -11.74 -22.19 13.56
CA MET A 1 -10.81 -23.26 13.10
C MET A 1 -9.96 -23.76 14.27
N PRO A 2 -9.55 -25.05 14.33
CA PRO A 2 -8.62 -25.53 15.36
C PRO A 2 -7.30 -24.73 15.37
N LEU A 3 -6.71 -24.52 16.56
CA LEU A 3 -5.54 -23.65 16.75
C LEU A 3 -4.36 -24.04 15.86
N LEU A 4 -4.03 -25.34 15.78
CA LEU A 4 -2.93 -25.84 14.96
C LEU A 4 -3.11 -25.51 13.47
N LYS A 5 -4.33 -25.69 12.93
CA LYS A 5 -4.64 -25.35 11.54
C LYS A 5 -4.51 -23.84 11.29
N LYS A 6 -4.88 -23.02 12.28
CA LYS A 6 -4.73 -21.56 12.22
C LYS A 6 -3.27 -21.14 12.19
N LEU A 7 -2.44 -21.69 13.09
CA LEU A 7 -0.99 -21.42 13.09
C LEU A 7 -0.34 -21.84 11.78
N LEU A 8 -0.67 -23.03 11.27
CA LEU A 8 -0.14 -23.51 10.00
C LEU A 8 -0.56 -22.60 8.83
N LEU A 9 -1.81 -22.16 8.78
CA LEU A 9 -2.29 -21.23 7.76
C LEU A 9 -1.57 -19.86 7.85
N LEU A 10 -1.38 -19.31 9.05
CA LEU A 10 -0.65 -18.06 9.25
C LEU A 10 0.78 -18.17 8.73
N THR A 11 1.48 -19.26 9.06
CA THR A 11 2.85 -19.51 8.57
C THR A 11 2.89 -19.59 7.05
N ILE A 12 1.96 -20.33 6.43
CA ILE A 12 1.86 -20.41 4.96
C ILE A 12 1.63 -19.02 4.36
N VAL A 13 0.71 -18.23 4.92
CA VAL A 13 0.40 -16.89 4.42
C VAL A 13 1.61 -15.96 4.51
N VAL A 14 2.36 -16.01 5.62
CA VAL A 14 3.59 -15.23 5.77
C VAL A 14 4.62 -15.62 4.71
N ILE A 15 4.83 -16.93 4.50
CA ILE A 15 5.77 -17.42 3.47
C ILE A 15 5.32 -16.97 2.08
N VAL A 16 4.06 -17.20 1.71
CA VAL A 16 3.50 -16.79 0.41
C VAL A 16 3.58 -15.27 0.22
N TYR A 17 3.40 -14.49 1.29
CA TYR A 17 3.54 -13.04 1.22
C TYR A 17 4.97 -12.62 0.89
N PHE A 18 5.97 -13.13 1.62
CA PHE A 18 7.36 -12.72 1.43
C PHE A 18 7.97 -13.25 0.12
N PHE A 19 7.59 -14.45 -0.32
CA PHE A 19 8.14 -15.06 -1.54
C PHE A 19 7.31 -14.81 -2.80
N GLY A 20 6.01 -14.53 -2.66
CA GLY A 20 5.11 -14.26 -3.79
C GLY A 20 4.75 -12.78 -3.88
N ILE A 21 3.91 -12.31 -2.95
CA ILE A 21 3.30 -10.97 -3.04
C ILE A 21 4.36 -9.86 -3.02
N ARG A 22 5.37 -9.96 -2.16
CA ARG A 22 6.45 -8.97 -2.10
C ARG A 22 7.23 -8.88 -3.40
N ASN A 23 7.55 -10.01 -4.03
CA ASN A 23 8.25 -10.04 -5.31
C ASN A 23 7.38 -9.47 -6.44
N LEU A 24 6.10 -9.83 -6.47
CA LEU A 24 5.14 -9.23 -7.41
C LEU A 24 5.05 -7.71 -7.25
N ARG A 25 5.04 -7.19 -6.03
CA ARG A 25 5.06 -5.73 -5.77
C ARG A 25 6.32 -5.07 -6.31
N SER A 26 7.48 -5.72 -6.19
CA SER A 26 8.73 -5.22 -6.76
C SER A 26 8.68 -5.20 -8.28
N LEU A 27 8.17 -6.27 -8.92
CA LEU A 27 8.01 -6.31 -10.38
C LEU A 27 7.05 -5.23 -10.88
N VAL A 28 5.93 -5.04 -10.19
CA VAL A 28 4.96 -3.98 -10.50
C VAL A 28 5.59 -2.60 -10.32
N HIS A 29 6.39 -2.41 -9.28
CA HIS A 29 7.15 -1.18 -9.05
C HIS A 29 8.09 -0.91 -10.23
N ASP A 30 8.92 -1.88 -10.61
CA ASP A 30 9.91 -1.71 -11.66
C ASP A 30 9.26 -1.52 -13.03
N PHE A 31 8.15 -2.22 -13.30
CA PHE A 31 7.40 -2.07 -14.54
C PHE A 31 6.72 -0.70 -14.65
N HIS A 32 6.03 -0.25 -13.59
CA HIS A 32 5.29 1.02 -13.62
C HIS A 32 6.19 2.25 -13.47
N LEU A 33 7.21 2.16 -12.61
CA LEU A 33 8.02 3.32 -12.21
C LEU A 33 9.41 3.27 -12.80
N GLY A 34 9.94 2.12 -13.19
CA GLY A 34 11.22 2.07 -13.90
C GLY A 34 11.20 2.78 -15.26
N SER A 35 10.01 2.95 -15.86
CA SER A 35 9.83 3.73 -17.10
C SER A 35 9.68 5.24 -16.85
N VAL A 36 9.16 5.64 -15.69
CA VAL A 36 8.87 7.05 -15.34
C VAL A 36 9.99 7.68 -14.49
N LEU A 37 10.62 6.87 -13.64
CA LEU A 37 11.64 7.21 -12.65
C LEU A 37 12.77 6.16 -12.74
N PRO A 38 13.55 6.15 -13.83
CA PRO A 38 14.50 5.07 -14.14
C PRO A 38 15.70 5.00 -13.19
N THR A 39 15.95 6.03 -12.39
CA THR A 39 17.07 6.11 -11.44
C THR A 39 16.60 5.94 -10.00
N SER A 40 17.51 5.59 -9.09
CA SER A 40 17.22 5.51 -7.64
C SER A 40 16.92 6.87 -7.02
N SER A 41 17.36 7.95 -7.67
CA SER A 41 17.08 9.34 -7.31
C SER A 41 17.28 10.24 -8.52
N GLY A 42 16.60 11.38 -8.59
CA GLY A 42 16.77 12.31 -9.69
C GLY A 42 15.87 13.53 -9.60
N LEU A 43 16.13 14.47 -10.51
CA LEU A 43 15.27 15.60 -10.81
C LEU A 43 14.23 15.17 -11.84
N ILE A 44 12.96 15.43 -11.56
CA ILE A 44 11.82 15.14 -12.44
C ILE A 44 11.59 16.32 -13.38
N ASP A 45 11.69 17.54 -12.84
CA ASP A 45 11.45 18.77 -13.58
C ASP A 45 12.50 19.82 -13.17
N GLY A 46 13.25 20.29 -14.17
CA GLY A 46 14.34 21.27 -14.00
C GLY A 46 13.85 22.68 -13.67
N ASP A 47 12.61 23.02 -14.04
CA ASP A 47 12.04 24.36 -13.78
C ASP A 47 11.34 24.43 -12.41
N THR A 48 10.75 23.33 -11.94
CA THR A 48 10.05 23.27 -10.64
C THR A 48 10.87 22.63 -9.52
N SER A 49 12.07 22.11 -9.80
CA SER A 49 12.96 21.47 -8.82
C SER A 49 12.31 20.30 -8.05
N LEU A 50 11.32 19.65 -8.66
CA LEU A 50 10.76 18.41 -8.12
C LEU A 50 11.82 17.32 -8.22
N SER A 51 12.16 16.72 -7.08
CA SER A 51 13.11 15.63 -6.98
C SER A 51 12.48 14.42 -6.33
N PHE A 52 13.09 13.25 -6.54
CA PHE A 52 12.67 12.02 -5.91
C PHE A 52 13.86 11.18 -5.44
N TYR A 53 13.61 10.32 -4.47
CA TYR A 53 14.50 9.21 -4.14
C TYR A 53 13.69 7.96 -3.78
N SER A 54 14.24 6.80 -4.13
CA SER A 54 13.72 5.50 -3.73
C SER A 54 14.06 5.25 -2.27
N GLN A 55 13.05 5.23 -1.41
CA GLN A 55 13.22 4.89 0.01
C GLN A 55 13.34 3.38 0.24
N SER A 56 12.77 2.58 -0.68
CA SER A 56 12.86 1.13 -0.70
C SER A 56 12.49 0.61 -2.09
N SER A 57 12.64 -0.69 -2.33
CA SER A 57 12.25 -1.35 -3.59
C SER A 57 10.75 -1.28 -3.93
N VAL A 58 9.93 -0.66 -3.08
CA VAL A 58 8.48 -0.52 -3.25
C VAL A 58 7.94 0.85 -2.79
N SER A 59 8.81 1.85 -2.66
CA SER A 59 8.41 3.19 -2.21
C SER A 59 9.32 4.30 -2.70
N TYR A 60 8.71 5.42 -3.09
CA TYR A 60 9.39 6.66 -3.44
C TYR A 60 8.97 7.80 -2.53
N THR A 61 9.92 8.70 -2.27
CA THR A 61 9.66 9.99 -1.66
C THR A 61 9.93 11.08 -2.69
N PHE A 62 8.99 11.99 -2.84
CA PHE A 62 9.07 13.18 -3.68
C PHE A 62 9.20 14.41 -2.80
N TYR A 63 10.00 15.38 -3.20
CA TYR A 63 10.21 16.61 -2.47
C TYR A 63 10.46 17.78 -3.42
N TYR A 64 9.98 18.95 -3.03
CA TYR A 64 10.05 20.17 -3.84
C TYR A 64 11.20 21.05 -3.36
N ASN A 65 12.27 21.26 -4.12
CA ASN A 65 13.53 21.83 -3.62
C ASN A 65 14.18 21.01 -2.49
N SER A 66 15.50 20.91 -2.50
CA SER A 66 16.29 20.17 -1.48
C SER A 66 16.07 20.63 -0.03
N ASP A 67 15.48 21.81 0.16
CA ASP A 67 15.22 22.43 1.47
C ASP A 67 13.73 22.45 1.90
N SER A 68 12.77 21.93 1.11
CA SER A 68 11.39 21.93 1.60
C SER A 68 11.12 20.83 2.63
N SER A 69 10.43 21.22 3.69
CA SER A 69 9.84 20.31 4.68
C SER A 69 8.68 19.47 4.13
N TYR A 70 8.27 19.70 2.87
CA TYR A 70 7.10 19.07 2.27
C TYR A 70 7.54 17.90 1.38
N THR A 71 7.47 16.70 1.97
CA THR A 71 7.72 15.44 1.27
C THR A 71 6.42 14.69 1.03
N TRP A 72 6.22 14.20 -0.19
CA TRP A 72 5.14 13.27 -0.53
C TRP A 72 5.69 11.86 -0.69
N VAL A 73 5.02 10.86 -0.10
CA VAL A 73 5.46 9.47 -0.17
C VAL A 73 4.46 8.67 -0.97
N TYR A 74 4.97 7.93 -1.95
CA TYR A 74 4.21 6.93 -2.68
C TYR A 74 4.69 5.54 -2.27
N LYS A 75 3.75 4.68 -1.88
CA LYS A 75 4.03 3.27 -1.57
C LYS A 75 3.17 2.38 -2.44
N ILE A 76 3.78 1.34 -3.00
CA ILE A 76 3.04 0.32 -3.74
C ILE A 76 2.05 -0.38 -2.79
N PRO A 77 0.78 -0.60 -3.20
CA PRO A 77 -0.25 -1.29 -2.39
C PRO A 77 0.18 -2.71 -2.00
N TYR A 78 -0.62 -3.39 -1.16
CA TYR A 78 -0.31 -4.72 -0.61
C TYR A 78 0.94 -4.78 0.30
N GLY A 79 1.23 -3.67 0.99
CA GLY A 79 2.31 -3.57 1.98
C GLY A 79 2.05 -4.28 3.31
N ALA A 80 2.77 -3.90 4.36
CA ALA A 80 2.66 -4.53 5.67
C ALA A 80 1.23 -4.50 6.25
N PHE A 81 0.47 -3.43 6.01
CA PHE A 81 -0.92 -3.32 6.46
C PHE A 81 -1.83 -4.38 5.82
N PHE A 82 -1.59 -4.75 4.56
CA PHE A 82 -2.31 -5.88 3.95
C PHE A 82 -2.02 -7.19 4.69
N LEU A 83 -0.73 -7.45 4.96
CA LEU A 83 -0.31 -8.65 5.67
C LEU A 83 -0.92 -8.69 7.07
N PHE A 84 -0.77 -7.63 7.87
CA PHE A 84 -1.29 -7.60 9.24
C PHE A 84 -2.80 -7.75 9.27
N SER A 85 -3.53 -7.09 8.37
CA SER A 85 -4.97 -7.25 8.27
C SER A 85 -5.37 -8.65 7.86
N LEU A 86 -4.67 -9.25 6.89
CA LEU A 86 -4.92 -10.62 6.45
C LEU A 86 -4.71 -11.62 7.60
N LEU A 87 -3.62 -11.48 8.36
CA LEU A 87 -3.34 -12.28 9.55
C LEU A 87 -4.44 -12.07 10.62
N GLY A 88 -4.85 -10.83 10.85
CA GLY A 88 -5.94 -10.49 11.76
C GLY A 88 -7.26 -11.16 11.38
N LEU A 89 -7.65 -11.11 10.11
CA LEU A 89 -8.86 -11.76 9.58
C LEU A 89 -8.82 -13.29 9.76
N ILE A 90 -7.66 -13.92 9.56
CA ILE A 90 -7.46 -15.35 9.82
C ILE A 90 -7.61 -15.64 11.32
N LEU A 91 -7.01 -14.81 12.18
CA LEU A 91 -7.06 -14.98 13.63
C LEU A 91 -8.49 -14.94 14.18
N ILE A 92 -9.36 -14.12 13.60
CA ILE A 92 -10.77 -14.02 14.02
C ILE A 92 -11.71 -14.96 13.24
N ASP A 93 -11.19 -15.82 12.36
CA ASP A 93 -12.00 -16.66 11.45
C ASP A 93 -13.06 -15.82 10.68
N ALA A 94 -12.63 -14.71 10.06
CA ALA A 94 -13.49 -13.79 9.31
C ALA A 94 -14.19 -14.47 8.11
N LYS A 95 -15.25 -13.84 7.58
CA LYS A 95 -15.99 -14.37 6.42
C LYS A 95 -15.21 -14.12 5.14
N ARG A 96 -15.44 -14.95 4.11
CA ARG A 96 -14.80 -14.81 2.79
C ARG A 96 -14.93 -13.40 2.19
N VAL A 97 -16.08 -12.75 2.42
CA VAL A 97 -16.35 -11.39 1.96
C VAL A 97 -15.35 -10.37 2.52
N ASP A 98 -14.92 -10.53 3.78
CA ASP A 98 -13.99 -9.60 4.42
C ASP A 98 -12.60 -9.64 3.75
N TYR A 99 -12.16 -10.83 3.31
CA TYR A 99 -10.92 -10.96 2.53
C TYR A 99 -11.02 -10.27 1.16
N LEU A 100 -12.17 -10.38 0.49
CA LEU A 100 -12.41 -9.70 -0.79
C LEU A 100 -12.44 -8.18 -0.62
N ILE A 101 -13.04 -7.67 0.46
CA ILE A 101 -13.02 -6.25 0.80
C ILE A 101 -11.59 -5.77 1.02
N LEU A 102 -10.77 -6.53 1.76
CA LEU A 102 -9.35 -6.20 1.97
C LEU A 102 -8.59 -6.10 0.65
N ILE A 103 -8.77 -7.08 -0.25
CA ILE A 103 -8.16 -7.06 -1.59
C ILE A 103 -8.63 -5.83 -2.37
N GLY A 104 -9.94 -5.53 -2.31
CA GLY A 104 -10.55 -4.38 -2.97
C GLY A 104 -10.01 -3.03 -2.47
N ILE A 105 -9.81 -2.87 -1.16
CA ILE A 105 -9.21 -1.66 -0.56
C ILE A 105 -7.82 -1.44 -1.15
N HIS A 106 -6.97 -2.47 -1.18
CA HIS A 106 -5.61 -2.33 -1.71
C HIS A 106 -5.56 -2.16 -3.22
N PHE A 107 -6.47 -2.81 -3.96
CA PHE A 107 -6.56 -2.67 -5.41
C PHE A 107 -6.98 -1.24 -5.80
N THR A 108 -8.08 -0.76 -5.23
CA THR A 108 -8.64 0.57 -5.54
C THR A 108 -7.71 1.69 -5.08
N SER A 109 -7.14 1.60 -3.87
CA SER A 109 -6.15 2.56 -3.39
C SER A 109 -4.89 2.57 -4.26
N GLY A 110 -4.45 1.41 -4.73
CA GLY A 110 -3.37 1.26 -5.71
C GLY A 110 -3.66 2.00 -7.01
N LEU A 111 -4.84 1.75 -7.60
CA LEU A 111 -5.26 2.37 -8.85
C LEU A 111 -5.37 3.89 -8.73
N ILE A 112 -6.01 4.39 -7.67
CA ILE A 112 -6.15 5.83 -7.42
C ILE A 112 -4.76 6.45 -7.20
N SER A 113 -3.93 5.84 -6.36
CA SER A 113 -2.57 6.34 -6.09
C SER A 113 -1.74 6.41 -7.37
N PHE A 114 -1.85 5.42 -8.26
CA PHE A 114 -1.13 5.41 -9.52
C PHE A 114 -1.60 6.51 -10.49
N LEU A 115 -2.92 6.68 -10.65
CA LEU A 115 -3.45 7.74 -11.51
C LEU A 115 -3.01 9.14 -11.03
N PHE A 116 -3.13 9.40 -9.72
CA PHE A 116 -2.72 10.67 -9.15
C PHE A 116 -1.20 10.87 -9.15
N LEU A 117 -0.42 9.79 -9.07
CA LEU A 117 1.03 9.84 -9.24
C LEU A 117 1.38 10.30 -10.67
N LEU A 118 0.79 9.68 -11.69
CA LEU A 118 1.05 10.06 -13.08
C LEU A 118 0.67 11.51 -13.36
N VAL A 119 -0.50 11.94 -12.92
CA VAL A 119 -0.92 13.34 -13.10
C VAL A 119 -0.06 14.29 -12.26
N GLY A 120 0.31 13.87 -11.05
CA GLY A 120 1.15 14.64 -10.14
C GLY A 120 2.54 14.91 -10.68
N ILE A 121 3.19 13.89 -11.24
CA ILE A 121 4.54 13.99 -11.83
C ILE A 121 4.55 14.82 -13.11
N ASN A 122 3.51 14.73 -13.95
CA ASN A 122 3.54 15.32 -15.30
C ASN A 122 2.83 16.69 -15.42
N PHE A 123 1.89 17.02 -14.53
CA PHE A 123 1.03 18.20 -14.71
C PHE A 123 0.89 19.06 -13.44
N TYR A 124 0.56 18.47 -12.28
CA TYR A 124 0.30 19.26 -11.07
C TYR A 124 0.81 18.57 -9.79
N HIS A 125 2.02 18.93 -9.36
CA HIS A 125 2.78 18.29 -8.28
C HIS A 125 2.02 18.16 -6.95
N TYR A 126 1.14 19.09 -6.61
CA TYR A 126 0.34 18.99 -5.38
C TYR A 126 -0.58 17.77 -5.33
N LEU A 127 -0.91 17.15 -6.48
CA LEU A 127 -1.69 15.91 -6.51
C LEU A 127 -0.95 14.72 -5.90
N LEU A 128 0.37 14.80 -5.71
CA LEU A 128 1.16 13.82 -4.98
C LEU A 128 0.75 13.70 -3.50
N ILE A 129 -0.01 14.66 -2.97
CA ILE A 129 -0.62 14.55 -1.64
C ILE A 129 -1.64 13.40 -1.56
N VAL A 130 -2.31 13.06 -2.66
CA VAL A 130 -3.32 11.99 -2.68
C VAL A 130 -2.71 10.61 -2.44
N PRO A 131 -1.68 10.16 -3.20
CA PRO A 131 -1.00 8.91 -2.89
C PRO A 131 -0.32 8.92 -1.51
N ASP A 132 0.16 10.07 -1.04
CA ASP A 132 0.70 10.22 0.32
C ASP A 132 -0.38 9.94 1.38
N LEU A 133 -1.54 10.60 1.27
CA LEU A 133 -2.65 10.43 2.20
C LEU A 133 -3.20 9.00 2.18
N LEU A 134 -3.33 8.42 0.98
CA LEU A 134 -3.78 7.03 0.81
C LEU A 134 -2.82 6.06 1.49
N SER A 135 -1.53 6.17 1.19
CA SER A 135 -0.53 5.21 1.65
C SER A 135 -0.22 5.32 3.15
N ARG A 136 -0.22 6.53 3.72
CA ARG A 136 0.11 6.77 5.14
C ARG A 136 -1.07 6.66 6.09
N TYR A 137 -2.29 7.00 5.65
CA TYR A 137 -3.43 7.13 6.57
C TYR A 137 -4.61 6.24 6.17
N LEU A 138 -5.14 6.38 4.95
CA LEU A 138 -6.40 5.71 4.60
C LEU A 138 -6.25 4.20 4.43
N VAL A 139 -5.21 3.72 3.76
CA VAL A 139 -4.97 2.29 3.59
C VAL A 139 -4.76 1.61 4.95
N PRO A 140 -3.90 2.11 5.86
CA PRO A 140 -3.78 1.57 7.21
C PRO A 140 -5.12 1.55 7.96
N LEU A 141 -5.86 2.66 7.92
CA LEU A 141 -7.13 2.82 8.61
C LEU A 141 -8.17 1.81 8.12
N PHE A 142 -8.39 1.72 6.81
CA PHE A 142 -9.37 0.80 6.25
C PHE A 142 -8.95 -0.67 6.41
N SER A 143 -7.66 -0.97 6.25
CA SER A 143 -7.18 -2.35 6.35
C SER A 143 -7.29 -2.86 7.79
N LEU A 144 -6.77 -2.13 8.77
CA LEU A 144 -6.83 -2.55 10.18
C LEU A 144 -8.23 -2.37 10.76
N GLY A 145 -8.93 -1.31 10.37
CA GLY A 145 -10.32 -1.06 10.74
C GLY A 145 -11.26 -2.18 10.27
N LEU A 146 -11.01 -2.77 9.11
CA LEU A 146 -11.76 -3.94 8.61
C LEU A 146 -11.64 -5.15 9.55
N VAL A 147 -10.47 -5.38 10.17
CA VAL A 147 -10.30 -6.45 11.15
C VAL A 147 -11.19 -6.21 12.37
N GLY A 148 -11.17 -4.98 12.90
CA GLY A 148 -12.05 -4.58 14.01
C GLY A 148 -13.53 -4.69 13.67
N PHE A 149 -13.91 -4.23 12.48
CA PHE A 149 -15.28 -4.34 11.97
C PHE A 149 -15.74 -5.80 11.84
N ALA A 150 -14.92 -6.66 11.22
CA ALA A 150 -15.23 -8.07 11.06
C ALA A 150 -15.36 -8.79 12.41
N TYR A 151 -14.54 -8.42 13.40
CA TYR A 151 -14.63 -8.93 14.77
C TYR A 151 -15.96 -8.55 15.43
N LEU A 152 -16.33 -7.26 15.40
CA LEU A 152 -17.59 -6.78 15.99
C LEU A 152 -18.83 -7.39 15.31
N LYS A 153 -18.80 -7.54 13.99
CA LYS A 153 -19.85 -8.21 13.22
C LYS A 153 -20.00 -9.68 13.58
N LYS A 154 -18.89 -10.37 13.83
CA LYS A 154 -18.90 -11.78 14.27
C LYS A 154 -19.50 -11.95 15.67
N ASP A 155 -19.18 -11.03 16.57
CA ASP A 155 -19.69 -11.02 17.96
C ASP A 155 -21.15 -10.54 18.06
N GLY A 156 -21.83 -10.29 16.94
CA GLY A 156 -23.23 -9.82 16.91
C GLY A 156 -23.41 -8.37 17.39
N LYS A 157 -22.32 -7.61 17.53
CA LYS A 157 -22.35 -6.20 17.94
C LYS A 157 -22.66 -5.24 16.78
N LEU A 158 -22.60 -5.73 15.55
CA LEU A 158 -23.00 -5.03 14.34
C LEU A 158 -23.93 -5.95 13.55
N GLY A 159 -25.22 -5.58 13.51
CA GLY A 159 -26.28 -6.26 12.76
C GLY A 159 -26.16 -6.05 11.25
#